data_AF-A0AAN5CVH9-F1
#
_entry.id   AF-A0AAN5CVH9-F1
#
_cell.length_a   1.000
_cell.length_b   1.000
_cell.length_c   1.000
_cell.angle_alpha   90.00
_cell.angle_beta   90.00
_cell.angle_gamma   90.00
#
_symmetry.space_group_name_H-M   'P 1'
#
loop_
_entity.id
_entity.type
_entity.pdbx_description
1 polymer ?
#
loop_
_entity_poly.entity_id
_entity_poly.type
_entity_poly.pdbx_seq_one_letter_code
_entity_poly.pdbx_strand_id
1 'polypeptide(L)'
;ERTIKSVVNLFIQVAAPFLCIIVPAEIVIISLLPSMPISFEVAQTSFYLLHIHSIVHSAFLIALTPGFRKFICGSFRKSGGTVTIHSLK
;
A
#
# COMPACT_ATOMS: atom_id res chain seq x y z
N GLU A 1 1.64 -14.16 -24.03
CA GLU A 1 0.50 -14.05 -23.07
C GLU A 1 0.93 -13.85 -21.60
N ARG A 2 1.81 -14.69 -21.02
CA ARG A 2 2.28 -14.53 -19.62
C ARG A 2 2.94 -13.17 -19.33
N THR A 3 3.75 -12.66 -20.24
CA THR A 3 4.45 -11.37 -20.09
C THR A 3 3.46 -10.21 -20.00
N ILE A 4 2.42 -10.20 -20.84
CA ILE A 4 1.39 -9.15 -20.84
C ILE A 4 0.63 -9.14 -19.51
N LYS A 5 0.22 -10.32 -19.02
CA LYS A 5 -0.45 -10.44 -17.71
C LYS A 5 0.42 -9.92 -16.56
N SER A 6 1.73 -10.19 -16.61
CA SER A 6 2.68 -9.69 -15.61
C SER A 6 2.85 -8.17 -15.66
N VAL A 7 2.93 -7.59 -16.87
CA VAL A 7 3.06 -6.13 -17.06
C VAL A 7 1.80 -5.41 -16.60
N VAL A 8 0.61 -5.95 -16.92
CA VAL A 8 -0.67 -5.39 -16.47
C VAL A 8 -0.77 -5.41 -14.94
N ASN A 9 -0.39 -6.51 -14.29
CA ASN A 9 -0.37 -6.57 -12.82
C ASN A 9 0.58 -5.54 -12.21
N LEU A 10 1.78 -5.39 -12.78
CA LEU A 10 2.74 -4.38 -12.32
C LEU A 10 2.17 -2.97 -12.51
N PHE A 11 1.53 -2.71 -13.64
CA PHE A 11 0.90 -1.42 -13.91
C PHE A 11 -0.21 -1.11 -12.89
N ILE A 12 -1.06 -2.07 -12.57
CA ILE A 12 -2.11 -1.91 -11.55
C ILE A 12 -1.50 -1.66 -10.16
N GLN A 13 -0.42 -2.38 -9.80
CA GLN A 13 0.28 -2.19 -8.52
C GLN A 13 0.86 -0.79 -8.36
N VAL A 14 1.22 -0.12 -9.45
CA VAL A 14 1.74 1.25 -9.43
C VAL A 14 0.59 2.26 -9.53
N ALA A 15 -0.31 2.07 -10.48
CA ALA A 15 -1.39 3.01 -10.78
C ALA A 15 -2.40 3.15 -9.64
N ALA A 16 -2.83 2.04 -9.01
CA ALA A 16 -3.83 2.09 -7.94
C ALA A 16 -3.38 2.92 -6.72
N PRO A 17 -2.19 2.68 -6.12
CA PRO A 17 -1.72 3.52 -5.02
C PRO A 17 -1.39 4.95 -5.44
N PHE A 18 -0.97 5.16 -6.70
CA PHE A 18 -0.74 6.52 -7.21
C PHE A 18 -2.05 7.33 -7.28
N LEU A 19 -3.14 6.71 -7.76
CA LEU A 19 -4.47 7.32 -7.75
C LEU A 19 -5.01 7.54 -6.33
N CYS A 20 -4.71 6.64 -5.39
CA CYS A 20 -5.03 6.82 -3.96
C CYS A 20 -4.27 7.98 -3.31
N ILE A 21 -3.24 8.54 -3.95
CA ILE A 21 -2.53 9.74 -3.48
C ILE A 21 -3.06 10.98 -4.20
N ILE A 22 -3.13 10.94 -5.54
CA ILE A 22 -3.48 12.10 -6.35
C ILE A 22 -4.87 12.62 -5.99
N VAL A 23 -5.86 11.74 -5.95
CA VAL A 23 -7.27 12.14 -5.72
C VAL A 23 -7.43 12.87 -4.37
N PRO A 24 -7.01 12.31 -3.22
CA PRO A 24 -7.12 13.02 -1.95
C PRO A 24 -6.19 14.25 -1.85
N ALA A 25 -5.03 14.25 -2.52
CA ALA A 25 -4.16 15.44 -2.57
C ALA A 25 -4.84 16.61 -3.29
N GLU A 26 -5.48 16.36 -4.43
CA GLU A 26 -6.23 17.38 -5.15
C GLU A 26 -7.38 17.92 -4.31
N ILE A 27 -8.12 17.06 -3.61
CA ILE A 27 -9.21 17.50 -2.72
C ILE A 27 -8.69 18.43 -1.61
N VAL A 28 -7.52 18.13 -1.02
CA VAL A 28 -6.90 18.98 0.01
C VAL A 28 -6.40 20.30 -0.57
N ILE A 29 -5.84 20.31 -1.79
CA ILE A 29 -5.39 21.55 -2.43
C ILE A 29 -6.59 22.43 -2.79
N ILE A 30 -7.64 21.84 -3.35
CA ILE A 30 -8.86 22.54 -3.75
C ILE A 30 -9.59 23.09 -2.53
N SER A 31 -9.57 22.40 -1.39
CA SER A 31 -10.20 22.89 -0.16
C SER A 31 -9.52 24.13 0.43
N LEU A 32 -8.29 24.43 0.03
CA LEU A 32 -7.59 25.66 0.42
C LEU A 32 -7.99 26.86 -0.44
N LEU A 33 -8.71 26.65 -1.55
CA LEU A 33 -9.17 27.75 -2.40
C LEU A 33 -10.39 28.43 -1.76
N PRO A 34 -10.37 29.76 -1.58
CA PRO A 34 -11.41 30.50 -0.87
C PRO A 34 -12.77 30.51 -1.56
N SER A 35 -12.83 30.10 -2.83
CA SER A 35 -14.04 30.04 -3.65
C SER A 35 -14.71 28.65 -3.68
N MET A 36 -14.11 27.63 -3.07
CA MET A 36 -14.60 26.25 -3.19
C MET A 36 -15.34 25.80 -1.91
N PRO A 37 -16.58 25.30 -2.02
CA PRO A 37 -17.37 24.88 -0.87
C PRO A 37 -17.02 23.44 -0.46
N ILE A 38 -15.76 23.16 -0.11
CA ILE A 38 -15.37 21.87 0.48
C ILE A 38 -15.43 22.00 2.00
N SER A 39 -16.16 21.08 2.65
CA SER A 39 -16.26 21.07 4.10
C SER A 39 -14.95 20.63 4.74
N PHE A 40 -14.70 21.12 5.96
CA PHE A 40 -13.49 20.78 6.71
C PHE A 40 -13.34 19.28 6.94
N GLU A 41 -14.45 18.58 7.18
CA GLU A 41 -14.49 17.13 7.41
C GLU A 41 -14.03 16.35 6.17
N VAL A 42 -14.40 16.82 4.97
CA VAL A 42 -13.98 16.21 3.71
C VAL A 42 -12.48 16.42 3.49
N ALA A 43 -11.97 17.63 3.75
CA ALA A 43 -10.54 17.92 3.64
C ALA A 43 -9.71 17.10 4.64
N GLN A 44 -10.17 17.00 5.90
CA GLN A 44 -9.53 16.21 6.94
C GLN A 44 -9.54 14.72 6.61
N THR A 45 -10.65 14.19 6.08
CA THR A 45 -10.75 12.79 5.66
C THR A 45 -9.79 12.49 4.51
N SER A 46 -9.72 13.36 3.50
CA SER A 46 -8.75 13.24 2.41
C SER A 46 -7.30 13.28 2.91
N PHE A 47 -7.00 14.13 3.90
CA PHE A 47 -5.68 14.15 4.52
C PHE A 47 -5.32 12.83 5.22
N TYR A 48 -6.26 12.16 5.87
CA TYR A 48 -6.02 10.84 6.43
C TYR A 48 -5.88 9.76 5.35
N LEU A 49 -6.66 9.83 4.26
CA LEU A 49 -6.51 8.91 3.13
C LEU A 49 -5.11 8.98 2.51
N LEU A 50 -4.51 10.18 2.46
CA LEU A 50 -3.12 10.34 2.05
C LEU A 50 -2.15 9.55 2.94
N HIS A 51 -2.41 9.36 4.23
CA HIS A 51 -1.50 8.59 5.08
C HIS A 51 -1.65 7.08 4.88
N ILE A 52 -2.82 6.62 4.44
CA ILE A 52 -3.13 5.19 4.29
C ILE A 52 -2.55 4.63 2.97
N HIS A 53 -2.09 5.48 2.04
CA HIS A 53 -1.54 5.06 0.74
C HIS A 53 -0.43 4.00 0.85
N SER A 54 0.45 4.12 1.86
CA SER A 54 1.57 3.19 2.07
C SER A 54 1.08 1.78 2.44
N ILE A 55 0.01 1.70 3.23
CA ILE A 55 -0.63 0.44 3.63
C ILE A 55 -1.29 -0.20 2.40
N VAL A 56 -2.01 0.59 1.61
CA VAL A 56 -2.66 0.13 0.37
C VAL A 56 -1.62 -0.38 -0.62
N HIS A 57 -0.55 0.38 -0.87
CA HIS A 57 0.55 -0.03 -1.75
C HIS A 57 1.17 -1.36 -1.29
N SER A 58 1.45 -1.49 0.00
CA SER A 58 2.00 -2.72 0.59
C SER A 58 1.05 -3.91 0.45
N ALA A 59 -0.26 -3.71 0.66
CA ALA A 59 -1.28 -4.75 0.47
C ALA A 59 -1.36 -5.21 -1.00
N PHE A 60 -1.27 -4.28 -1.95
CA PHE A 60 -1.26 -4.60 -3.39
C PHE A 60 -0.01 -5.40 -3.80
N LEU A 61 1.16 -5.03 -3.29
CA LEU A 61 2.41 -5.79 -3.50
C LEU A 61 2.27 -7.23 -2.99
N ILE A 62 1.67 -7.42 -1.81
CA ILE A 62 1.44 -8.76 -1.25
C ILE A 62 0.39 -9.52 -2.09
N ALA A 63 -0.71 -8.90 -2.47
CA ALA A 63 -1.80 -9.58 -3.18
C ALA A 63 -1.41 -10.02 -4.59
N LEU A 64 -0.70 -9.16 -5.33
CA LEU A 64 -0.45 -9.33 -6.76
C LEU A 64 0.94 -9.90 -7.08
N THR A 65 1.90 -9.85 -6.15
CA THR A 65 3.26 -10.37 -6.38
C THR A 65 3.45 -11.73 -5.69
N PRO A 66 3.28 -12.86 -6.40
CA PRO A 66 3.45 -14.19 -5.81
C PRO A 66 4.86 -14.44 -5.25
N GLY A 67 5.90 -13.79 -5.78
CA GLY A 67 7.25 -13.83 -5.21
C GLY A 67 7.31 -13.21 -3.81
N PHE A 68 6.61 -12.09 -3.61
CA PHE A 68 6.53 -11.40 -2.33
C PHE A 68 5.73 -12.19 -1.28
N ARG A 69 4.65 -12.87 -1.69
CA ARG A 69 3.93 -13.82 -0.83
C ARG A 69 4.81 -14.96 -0.36
N LYS A 70 5.62 -15.55 -1.25
CA LYS A 70 6.56 -16.62 -0.88
C LYS A 70 7.63 -16.13 0.09
N PHE A 71 8.13 -14.90 -0.10
CA PHE A 71 9.08 -14.27 0.82
C PHE A 71 8.48 -14.06 2.22
N ILE A 72 7.27 -13.49 2.30
CA ILE A 72 6.58 -13.25 3.56
C ILE A 72 6.21 -14.57 4.27
N CYS A 73 5.52 -15.49 3.58
CA CYS A 73 5.15 -16.78 4.16
C CYS A 73 6.39 -17.64 4.53
N GLY A 74 7.47 -17.55 3.75
CA GLY A 74 8.74 -18.20 4.07
C GLY A 74 9.42 -17.61 5.32
N SER A 75 9.29 -16.30 5.52
CA SER A 75 9.80 -15.60 6.71
C SER A 75 8.98 -15.96 7.95
N PHE A 76 7.64 -16.01 7.85
CA PHE A 76 6.77 -16.46 8.94
C PHE A 76 7.01 -17.93 9.34
N ARG A 77 7.28 -18.81 8.35
CA ARG A 77 7.63 -20.21 8.63
C ARG A 77 8.99 -20.36 9.34
N LYS A 78 9.91 -19.41 9.12
CA LYS A 78 11.20 -19.35 9.83
C LYS A 78 11.07 -18.81 11.26
N SER A 79 10.19 -17.83 11.51
CA SER A 79 9.97 -17.32 12.87
C SER A 79 9.23 -18.29 13.79
N GLY A 80 8.48 -19.26 13.24
CA GLY A 80 7.79 -20.29 14.04
C GLY A 80 8.64 -21.52 14.40
N GLY A 81 9.87 -21.63 13.90
CA GLY A 81 10.75 -22.77 14.16
C GLY A 81 12.16 -22.32 14.47
N THR A 82 12.66 -22.71 15.65
CA THR A 82 14.06 -22.58 16.12
C THR A 82 14.33 -21.39 17.03
N VAL A 83 13.72 -21.40 18.23
CA VAL A 83 14.42 -20.96 19.44
C VAL A 83 15.10 -22.20 20.01
N THR A 84 16.26 -22.57 19.45
CA THR A 84 17.14 -23.53 20.12
C THR A 84 17.97 -22.72 21.09
N ILE A 85 17.57 -22.71 22.36
CA ILE A 85 18.41 -22.22 23.45
C ILE A 85 19.64 -23.14 23.47
N HIS A 86 20.74 -22.65 22.91
CA HIS A 86 22.04 -23.26 23.11
C HIS A 86 22.36 -23.10 24.60
N SER A 87 22.11 -24.17 25.35
CA SER A 87 22.59 -24.34 26.72
C SER A 87 24.11 -24.20 26.69
N LEU A 88 24.61 -23.08 27.22
CA LEU A 88 26.02 -22.87 27.49
C LEU A 88 26.40 -23.84 28.61
N LYS A 89 27.20 -24.83 28.25
CA LYS A 89 27.94 -25.69 29.16
C LYS A 89 29.22 -24.99 29.58
#